data_AF-A0A3D6BCY4-F1
#
_entry.id   AF-A0A3D6BCY4-F1
#
_cell.length_a   1.000
_cell.length_b   1.000
_cell.length_c   1.000
_cell.angle_alpha   90.00
_cell.angle_beta   90.00
_cell.angle_gamma   90.00
#
_symmetry.space_group_name_H-M   'P 1'
#
loop_
_entity.id
_entity.type
_entity.pdbx_description
1 polymer ?
#
loop_
_entity_poly.entity_id
_entity_poly.type
_entity_poly.pdbx_seq_one_letter_code
_entity_poly.pdbx_strand_id
1 'polypeptide(L)'
;MEAANYLNGLTRTGAILNPCIFTYGTVNGGVNCTAVNPYLWFSGDPVSNIGWIETLPGDLRNIVSTGKFTLEVNKPIDLWVAYVVGQGSNALNSISVARNYTQDAQTYFNANFTNGTISDVDDNDYTLPEKFSLFQNYPNPFNPSTTIRYSIPNVTLSGVEGSRVQLRIYDILGNEVATLVNEYKPAGMYNLQFTMNNLASGIYFYRLTAGSFVQTKKMILLK
;
A
#
# COMPACT_ATOMS: atom_id res chain seq x y z
N MET A 1 8.70 -22.96 -16.28
CA MET A 1 7.46 -23.35 -16.99
C MET A 1 6.50 -24.05 -16.04
N GLU A 2 6.94 -25.09 -15.32
CA GLU A 2 6.09 -25.85 -14.38
C GLU A 2 5.55 -25.04 -13.19
N ALA A 3 6.38 -24.22 -12.53
CA ALA A 3 5.94 -23.37 -11.41
C ALA A 3 4.83 -22.37 -11.83
N ALA A 4 4.87 -21.87 -13.06
CA ALA A 4 3.84 -20.99 -13.60
C ALA A 4 2.52 -21.73 -13.83
N ASN A 5 2.56 -23.01 -14.18
CA ASN A 5 1.36 -23.84 -14.35
C ASN A 5 0.65 -24.00 -12.99
N TYR A 6 1.39 -24.34 -11.93
CA TYR A 6 0.81 -24.47 -10.59
C TYR A 6 0.20 -23.16 -10.07
N LEU A 7 0.81 -22.00 -10.33
CA LEU A 7 0.25 -20.69 -9.98
C LEU A 7 -1.08 -20.40 -10.68
N ASN A 8 -1.33 -21.03 -11.84
CA ASN A 8 -2.58 -20.94 -12.57
C ASN A 8 -3.54 -22.10 -12.25
N GLY A 9 -3.26 -22.92 -11.22
CA GLY A 9 -4.09 -24.07 -10.85
C GLY A 9 -4.03 -25.25 -11.84
N LEU A 10 -3.02 -25.29 -12.70
CA LEU A 10 -2.80 -26.34 -13.70
C LEU A 10 -1.82 -27.40 -13.20
N THR A 11 -1.84 -28.58 -13.81
CA THR A 11 -0.86 -29.64 -13.52
C THR A 11 0.54 -29.26 -14.01
N ARG A 12 1.56 -30.06 -13.65
CA ARG A 12 2.95 -29.88 -14.12
C ARG A 12 3.05 -29.65 -15.64
N THR A 13 2.23 -30.37 -16.42
CA THR A 13 2.19 -30.31 -17.89
C THR A 13 1.28 -29.20 -18.44
N GLY A 14 0.62 -28.42 -17.59
CA GLY A 14 -0.30 -27.35 -17.99
C GLY A 14 -1.74 -27.82 -18.25
N ALA A 15 -2.09 -29.05 -17.88
CA ALA A 15 -3.44 -29.57 -18.06
C ALA A 15 -4.38 -29.12 -16.92
N ILE A 16 -5.66 -29.03 -17.23
CA ILE A 16 -6.71 -28.86 -16.22
C ILE A 16 -6.99 -30.23 -15.60
N LEU A 17 -7.13 -30.24 -14.28
CA LEU A 17 -7.40 -31.45 -13.52
C LEU A 17 -8.91 -31.75 -13.53
N ASN A 18 -9.30 -33.01 -13.73
CA ASN A 18 -10.71 -33.42 -13.65
C ASN A 18 -11.05 -33.93 -12.22
N PRO A 19 -11.88 -33.19 -11.45
CA PRO A 19 -12.20 -33.56 -10.06
C PRO A 19 -12.93 -34.89 -9.91
N CYS A 20 -13.62 -35.38 -10.95
CA CYS A 20 -14.42 -36.60 -10.90
C CYS A 20 -13.58 -37.88 -10.97
N ILE A 21 -12.37 -37.82 -11.57
CA ILE A 21 -11.54 -38.99 -11.85
C ILE A 21 -10.12 -38.87 -11.30
N PHE A 22 -9.84 -37.82 -10.52
CA PHE A 22 -8.51 -37.58 -9.98
C PHE A 22 -8.17 -38.61 -8.90
N THR A 23 -7.06 -39.32 -9.08
CA THR A 23 -6.71 -40.46 -8.22
C THR A 23 -6.29 -40.09 -6.80
N TYR A 24 -6.00 -38.81 -6.53
CA TYR A 24 -5.54 -38.35 -5.21
C TYR A 24 -6.67 -37.80 -4.34
N GLY A 25 -7.90 -37.71 -4.84
CA GLY A 25 -9.02 -37.22 -4.03
C GLY A 25 -10.40 -37.57 -4.58
N THR A 26 -11.42 -37.38 -3.77
CA THR A 26 -12.81 -37.68 -4.11
C THR A 26 -13.71 -36.49 -3.80
N VAL A 27 -14.83 -36.37 -4.53
CA VAL A 27 -15.84 -35.35 -4.23
C VAL A 27 -16.94 -35.97 -3.37
N ASN A 28 -17.08 -35.47 -2.15
CA ASN A 28 -17.94 -36.04 -1.11
C ASN A 28 -19.10 -35.08 -0.74
N GLY A 29 -20.04 -35.54 0.09
CA GLY A 29 -21.11 -34.71 0.64
C GLY A 29 -22.22 -34.32 -0.34
N GLY A 30 -22.44 -35.12 -1.39
CA GLY A 30 -23.47 -34.87 -2.40
C GLY A 30 -23.13 -33.75 -3.39
N VAL A 31 -21.91 -33.24 -3.37
CA VAL A 31 -21.43 -32.23 -4.33
C VAL A 31 -21.25 -32.87 -5.70
N ASN A 32 -21.79 -32.24 -6.74
CA ASN A 32 -21.57 -32.68 -8.11
C ASN A 32 -20.11 -32.38 -8.52
N CYS A 33 -19.33 -33.41 -8.81
CA CYS A 33 -17.92 -33.28 -9.16
C CYS A 33 -17.68 -32.44 -10.43
N THR A 34 -18.63 -32.39 -11.36
CA THR A 34 -18.50 -31.57 -12.58
C THR A 34 -18.68 -30.07 -12.32
N ALA A 35 -19.23 -29.70 -11.16
CA ALA A 35 -19.42 -28.31 -10.73
C ALA A 35 -18.25 -27.81 -9.85
N VAL A 36 -17.31 -28.68 -9.49
CA VAL A 36 -16.13 -28.31 -8.72
C VAL A 36 -15.17 -27.52 -9.59
N ASN A 37 -14.67 -26.39 -9.08
CA ASN A 37 -13.67 -25.59 -9.79
C ASN A 37 -12.35 -26.37 -9.90
N PRO A 38 -11.90 -26.73 -11.12
CA PRO A 38 -10.72 -27.59 -11.29
C PRO A 38 -9.39 -26.88 -10.99
N TYR A 39 -9.40 -25.55 -10.86
CA TYR A 39 -8.21 -24.76 -10.52
C TYR A 39 -7.95 -24.67 -9.02
N LEU A 40 -8.92 -25.05 -8.18
CA LEU A 40 -8.79 -25.07 -6.73
C LEU A 40 -8.72 -26.52 -6.25
N TRP A 41 -7.50 -27.05 -6.19
CA TRP A 41 -7.28 -28.45 -5.83
C TRP A 41 -7.69 -28.69 -4.37
N PHE A 42 -8.46 -29.76 -4.16
CA PHE A 42 -8.96 -30.16 -2.85
C PHE A 42 -9.70 -29.03 -2.10
N SER A 43 -10.54 -28.27 -2.81
CA SER A 43 -11.28 -27.12 -2.28
C SER A 43 -12.39 -27.45 -1.27
N GLY A 44 -12.53 -28.72 -0.86
CA GLY A 44 -13.54 -29.15 0.09
C GLY A 44 -13.17 -28.90 1.55
N ASP A 45 -14.08 -29.27 2.44
CA ASP A 45 -13.88 -29.24 3.89
C ASP A 45 -13.64 -30.66 4.42
N PRO A 46 -12.40 -31.01 4.81
CA PRO A 46 -12.09 -32.34 5.34
C PRO A 46 -12.68 -32.60 6.73
N VAL A 47 -13.09 -31.57 7.47
CA VAL A 47 -13.70 -31.73 8.81
C VAL A 47 -15.15 -32.18 8.69
N SER A 48 -15.92 -31.56 7.80
CA SER A 48 -17.31 -31.96 7.50
C SER A 48 -17.41 -33.03 6.41
N ASN A 49 -16.30 -33.34 5.73
CA ASN A 49 -16.20 -34.29 4.62
C ASN A 49 -17.12 -33.94 3.44
N ILE A 50 -17.17 -32.65 3.07
CA ILE A 50 -18.00 -32.12 1.99
C ILE A 50 -17.11 -31.44 0.94
N GLY A 51 -17.40 -31.67 -0.34
CA GLY A 51 -16.63 -31.10 -1.45
C GLY A 51 -15.46 -31.98 -1.86
N TRP A 52 -14.46 -31.40 -2.51
CA TRP A 52 -13.33 -32.16 -3.06
C TRP A 52 -12.26 -32.38 -1.99
N ILE A 53 -12.11 -33.63 -1.55
CA ILE A 53 -11.26 -34.05 -0.44
C ILE A 53 -10.11 -34.89 -0.94
N GLU A 54 -8.92 -34.65 -0.44
CA GLU A 54 -7.77 -35.50 -0.67
C GLU A 54 -7.86 -36.79 0.14
N THR A 55 -7.51 -37.91 -0.49
CA THR A 55 -7.63 -39.24 0.11
C THR A 55 -6.30 -39.93 0.36
N LEU A 56 -5.19 -39.34 -0.08
CA LEU A 56 -3.85 -39.90 0.14
C LEU A 56 -3.09 -39.11 1.23
N PRO A 57 -2.46 -39.80 2.19
CA PRO A 57 -1.63 -39.12 3.18
C PRO A 57 -0.33 -38.63 2.54
N GLY A 58 0.06 -37.39 2.83
CA GLY A 58 1.33 -36.82 2.37
C GLY A 58 1.54 -35.39 2.84
N ASP A 59 2.78 -34.92 2.76
CA ASP A 59 3.11 -33.51 2.99
C ASP A 59 2.79 -32.69 1.74
N LEU A 60 2.02 -31.63 1.94
CA LEU A 60 1.50 -30.84 0.83
C LEU A 60 1.75 -29.37 1.07
N ARG A 61 2.03 -28.69 -0.05
CA ARG A 61 2.14 -27.24 -0.10
C ARG A 61 1.16 -26.73 -1.14
N ASN A 62 0.15 -26.03 -0.67
CA ASN A 62 -0.77 -25.31 -1.53
C ASN A 62 -0.32 -23.85 -1.63
N ILE A 63 -0.16 -23.36 -2.85
CA ILE A 63 0.12 -21.96 -3.14
C ILE A 63 -1.09 -21.43 -3.87
N VAL A 64 -1.76 -20.44 -3.31
CA VAL A 64 -2.89 -19.76 -3.92
C VAL A 64 -2.48 -18.32 -4.17
N SER A 65 -2.58 -17.87 -5.43
CA SER A 65 -2.42 -16.46 -5.76
C SER A 65 -3.76 -15.76 -5.60
N THR A 66 -3.79 -14.62 -4.93
CA THR A 66 -4.88 -13.66 -5.11
C THR A 66 -4.67 -12.97 -6.47
N GLY A 67 -5.74 -12.46 -7.09
CA GLY A 67 -5.68 -11.91 -8.45
C GLY A 67 -4.66 -10.77 -8.62
N LYS A 68 -4.57 -10.24 -9.84
CA LYS A 68 -3.66 -9.12 -10.13
C LYS A 68 -3.97 -7.93 -9.22
N PHE A 69 -2.95 -7.41 -8.56
CA PHE A 69 -2.99 -6.08 -7.94
C PHE A 69 -2.12 -5.12 -8.76
N THR A 70 -2.47 -3.85 -8.74
CA THR A 70 -1.75 -2.81 -9.50
C THR A 70 -0.80 -2.09 -8.56
N LEU A 71 0.48 -2.09 -8.90
CA LEU A 71 1.47 -1.24 -8.26
C LEU A 71 1.55 0.07 -9.03
N GLU A 72 1.28 1.19 -8.34
CA GLU A 72 1.43 2.53 -8.91
C GLU A 72 2.73 3.15 -8.41
N VAL A 73 3.40 3.88 -9.29
CA VAL A 73 4.65 4.57 -8.94
C VAL A 73 4.38 5.54 -7.79
N ASN A 74 5.20 5.45 -6.74
CA ASN A 74 5.13 6.28 -5.53
C ASN A 74 3.83 6.17 -4.72
N LYS A 75 2.98 5.15 -4.94
CA LYS A 75 1.90 4.80 -4.01
C LYS A 75 2.29 3.57 -3.20
N PRO A 76 2.58 3.70 -1.90
CA PRO A 76 2.87 2.53 -1.06
C PRO A 76 1.64 1.63 -0.98
N ILE A 77 1.88 0.32 -0.88
CA ILE A 77 0.86 -0.67 -0.56
C ILE A 77 1.26 -1.40 0.71
N ASP A 78 0.32 -1.57 1.62
CA ASP A 78 0.57 -2.30 2.87
C ASP A 78 0.23 -3.77 2.69
N LEU A 79 1.18 -4.63 3.07
CA LEU A 79 1.02 -6.08 3.03
C LEU A 79 0.98 -6.61 4.45
N TRP A 80 -0.17 -7.14 4.83
CA TRP A 80 -0.38 -7.77 6.12
C TRP A 80 -0.33 -9.29 5.96
N VAL A 81 0.54 -9.93 6.73
CA VAL A 81 0.70 -11.40 6.70
C VAL A 81 0.50 -11.92 8.12
N ALA A 82 -0.48 -12.82 8.28
CA ALA A 82 -0.70 -13.56 9.51
C ALA A 82 -0.24 -15.01 9.33
N TYR A 83 0.56 -15.51 10.27
CA TYR A 83 0.92 -16.92 10.34
C TYR A 83 0.13 -17.58 11.47
N VAL A 84 -0.75 -18.52 11.11
CA VAL A 84 -1.65 -19.19 12.05
C VAL A 84 -1.31 -20.67 12.09
N VAL A 85 -1.14 -21.20 13.30
CA VAL A 85 -0.85 -22.62 13.54
C VAL A 85 -1.93 -23.20 14.44
N GLY A 86 -2.63 -24.24 13.96
CA GLY A 86 -3.56 -25.00 14.79
C GLY A 86 -2.95 -26.33 15.18
N GLN A 87 -2.83 -26.59 16.48
CA GLN A 87 -2.43 -27.89 17.02
C GLN A 87 -3.58 -28.45 17.84
N GLY A 88 -4.20 -29.52 17.33
CA GLY A 88 -5.30 -30.23 17.96
C GLY A 88 -4.90 -31.62 18.44
N SER A 89 -5.88 -32.38 18.94
CA SER A 89 -5.69 -33.78 19.36
C SER A 89 -5.50 -34.76 18.20
N ASN A 90 -5.84 -34.34 16.98
CA ASN A 90 -5.62 -35.08 15.73
C ASN A 90 -5.59 -34.11 14.53
N ALA A 91 -5.36 -34.61 13.32
CA ALA A 91 -5.25 -33.80 12.11
C ALA A 91 -6.52 -32.97 11.81
N LEU A 92 -7.71 -33.58 11.86
CA LEU A 92 -8.97 -32.87 11.59
C LEU A 92 -9.27 -31.81 12.66
N ASN A 93 -9.00 -32.12 13.93
CA ASN A 93 -9.15 -31.17 15.01
C ASN A 93 -8.14 -30.00 14.88
N SER A 94 -6.92 -30.26 14.41
CA SER A 94 -5.92 -29.23 14.13
C SER A 94 -6.40 -28.23 13.08
N ILE A 95 -7.12 -28.70 12.06
CA ILE A 95 -7.76 -27.84 11.06
C ILE A 95 -8.83 -26.96 11.71
N SER A 96 -9.69 -27.53 12.55
CA SER A 96 -10.71 -26.74 13.28
C SER A 96 -10.09 -25.69 14.20
N VAL A 97 -9.01 -26.04 14.91
CA VAL A 97 -8.27 -25.09 15.77
C VAL A 97 -7.65 -23.98 14.92
N ALA A 98 -7.00 -24.30 13.80
CA ALA A 98 -6.43 -23.32 12.88
C ALA A 98 -7.49 -22.37 12.32
N ARG A 99 -8.69 -22.87 11.98
CA ARG A 99 -9.82 -22.03 11.53
C ARG A 99 -10.26 -21.04 12.60
N ASN A 100 -10.38 -21.49 13.85
CA ASN A 100 -10.76 -20.62 14.96
C ASN A 100 -9.73 -19.49 15.14
N TYR A 101 -8.44 -19.84 15.21
CA TYR A 101 -7.38 -18.83 15.32
C TYR A 101 -7.30 -17.90 14.11
N THR A 102 -7.64 -18.37 12.91
CA THR A 102 -7.71 -17.52 11.72
C THR A 102 -8.86 -16.52 11.82
N GLN A 103 -10.02 -16.93 12.35
CA GLN A 103 -11.14 -16.02 12.60
C GLN A 103 -10.80 -14.99 13.68
N ASP A 104 -10.13 -15.39 14.75
CA ASP A 104 -9.63 -14.48 15.77
C ASP A 104 -8.66 -13.47 15.16
N ALA A 105 -7.65 -13.94 14.41
CA ALA A 105 -6.68 -13.07 13.73
C ALA A 105 -7.37 -12.09 12.77
N GLN A 106 -8.34 -12.54 11.99
CA GLN A 106 -9.12 -11.67 11.12
C GLN A 106 -9.94 -10.64 11.91
N THR A 107 -10.51 -11.04 13.05
CA THR A 107 -11.27 -10.15 13.93
C THR A 107 -10.35 -9.08 14.53
N TYR A 108 -9.18 -9.47 15.03
CA TYR A 108 -8.16 -8.54 15.50
C TYR A 108 -7.71 -7.60 14.39
N PHE A 109 -7.48 -8.13 13.18
CA PHE A 109 -7.12 -7.29 12.05
C PHE A 109 -8.21 -6.26 11.74
N ASN A 110 -9.46 -6.70 11.63
CA ASN A 110 -10.57 -5.81 11.32
C ASN A 110 -10.78 -4.75 12.42
N ALA A 111 -10.72 -5.15 13.69
CA ALA A 111 -10.92 -4.26 14.82
C ALA A 111 -9.86 -3.16 14.91
N ASN A 112 -8.59 -3.47 14.61
CA ASN A 112 -7.50 -2.50 14.77
C ASN A 112 -7.18 -1.74 13.48
N PHE A 113 -7.46 -2.31 12.30
CA PHE A 113 -6.99 -1.76 11.02
C PHE A 113 -8.11 -1.41 10.03
N THR A 114 -9.35 -1.90 10.21
CA THR A 114 -10.46 -1.57 9.28
C THR A 114 -11.48 -0.59 9.87
N ASN A 115 -11.63 -0.52 11.19
CA ASN A 115 -12.61 0.33 11.88
C ASN A 115 -11.94 1.41 12.74
N GLY A 116 -11.33 2.41 12.12
CA GLY A 116 -11.10 3.73 12.73
C GLY A 116 -10.00 3.82 13.79
N THR A 117 -9.11 4.79 13.56
CA THR A 117 -7.97 5.18 14.40
C THR A 117 -6.91 4.11 14.61
N ILE A 118 -6.07 3.97 13.58
CA ILE A 118 -4.67 3.60 13.75
C ILE A 118 -4.05 4.67 14.65
N SER A 119 -4.06 4.46 15.97
CA SER A 119 -3.17 5.17 16.89
C SER A 119 -1.83 4.49 16.75
N ASP A 120 -1.06 4.90 15.75
CA ASP A 120 0.29 4.41 15.58
C ASP A 120 1.16 4.90 16.75
N VAL A 121 1.82 3.96 17.43
CA VAL A 121 2.91 4.27 18.36
C VAL A 121 4.20 3.95 17.61
N ASP A 122 4.45 4.73 16.56
CA ASP A 122 5.78 4.89 16.00
C ASP A 122 5.93 6.33 15.50
N ASP A 123 7.06 6.93 15.83
CA ASP A 123 7.34 8.37 15.85
C ASP A 123 7.63 8.91 14.43
N ASN A 124 6.77 8.58 13.45
CA ASN A 124 6.77 9.16 12.11
C ASN A 124 5.33 9.47 11.68
N ASP A 125 4.89 10.65 12.13
CA ASP A 125 3.66 11.35 11.84
C ASP A 125 3.27 11.31 10.33
N TYR A 126 2.63 10.22 9.89
CA TYR A 126 1.89 10.15 8.62
C TYR A 126 0.47 10.66 8.79
N THR A 127 0.24 11.63 9.67
CA THR A 127 -0.98 12.43 9.58
C THR A 127 -0.94 13.16 8.23
N LEU A 128 -1.89 12.83 7.35
CA LEU A 128 -2.10 13.62 6.15
C LEU A 128 -2.36 15.06 6.62
N PRO A 129 -1.63 16.06 6.08
CA PRO A 129 -1.75 17.42 6.57
C PRO A 129 -3.21 17.88 6.48
N GLU A 130 -3.73 18.46 7.56
CA GLU A 130 -5.13 18.94 7.53
C GLU A 130 -5.28 20.23 6.71
N LYS A 131 -4.17 20.95 6.50
CA LYS A 131 -4.14 22.24 5.80
C LYS A 131 -2.90 22.42 4.94
N PHE A 132 -3.02 23.34 3.99
CA PHE A 132 -1.85 23.87 3.29
C PHE A 132 -0.96 24.63 4.27
N SER A 133 0.34 24.40 4.20
CA SER A 133 1.33 25.13 5.00
C SER A 133 2.67 25.18 4.29
N LEU A 134 3.32 26.34 4.37
CA LEU A 134 4.69 26.57 3.95
C LEU A 134 5.55 26.81 5.20
N PHE A 135 6.51 25.92 5.42
CA PHE A 135 7.38 25.97 6.58
C PHE A 135 8.59 26.87 6.32
N GLN A 136 9.22 27.31 7.42
CA GLN A 136 10.49 28.03 7.31
C GLN A 136 11.57 27.11 6.74
N ASN A 137 12.32 27.60 5.75
CA ASN A 137 13.46 26.90 5.20
C ASN A 137 14.55 26.69 6.27
N TYR A 138 15.25 25.56 6.21
CA TYR A 138 16.35 25.25 7.13
C TYR A 138 17.55 24.65 6.38
N PRO A 139 18.78 25.12 6.65
CA PRO A 139 19.12 26.25 7.51
C PRO A 139 18.61 27.59 6.95
N ASN A 140 18.45 28.61 7.82
CA ASN A 140 18.19 30.00 7.43
C ASN A 140 18.78 30.94 8.50
N PRO A 141 19.80 31.77 8.20
CA PRO A 141 20.43 31.96 6.89
C PRO A 141 21.11 30.70 6.34
N PHE A 142 21.33 30.63 5.02
CA PHE A 142 21.90 29.45 4.36
C PHE A 142 23.01 29.79 3.36
N ASN A 143 23.90 28.81 3.10
CA ASN A 143 25.00 28.91 2.14
C ASN A 143 25.41 27.53 1.57
N PRO A 144 25.36 27.30 0.24
CA PRO A 144 24.42 27.89 -0.72
C PRO A 144 23.10 27.11 -0.77
N SER A 145 22.92 26.07 0.06
CA SER A 145 21.75 25.19 0.03
C SER A 145 20.88 25.27 1.29
N THR A 146 19.57 25.13 1.11
CA THR A 146 18.56 25.05 2.18
C THR A 146 17.47 24.05 1.80
N THR A 147 16.73 23.55 2.77
CA THR A 147 15.55 22.71 2.54
C THR A 147 14.28 23.51 2.78
N ILE A 148 13.38 23.54 1.80
CA ILE A 148 12.05 24.12 1.91
C ILE A 148 11.04 23.00 2.07
N ARG A 149 10.23 23.08 3.13
CA ARG A 149 9.18 22.10 3.43
C ARG A 149 7.81 22.74 3.26
N TYR A 150 6.85 21.98 2.73
CA TYR A 150 5.45 22.39 2.63
C TYR A 150 4.50 21.20 2.69
N SER A 151 3.23 21.47 3.01
CA SER A 151 2.18 20.48 3.16
C SER A 151 1.02 20.75 2.21
N ILE A 152 0.41 19.67 1.70
CA ILE A 152 -0.79 19.69 0.87
C ILE A 152 -1.84 18.81 1.56
N PRO A 153 -3.03 19.34 1.89
CA PRO A 153 -4.09 18.56 2.48
C PRO A 153 -4.82 17.71 1.46
N ASN A 154 -5.60 16.74 1.94
CA ASN A 154 -6.50 15.98 1.10
C ASN A 154 -7.63 16.88 0.58
N VAL A 155 -7.49 17.33 -0.66
CA VAL A 155 -8.50 18.10 -1.38
C VAL A 155 -8.80 17.42 -2.71
N THR A 156 -10.08 17.18 -2.97
CA THR A 156 -10.58 16.74 -4.27
C THR A 156 -11.13 17.96 -5.00
N LEU A 157 -10.48 18.38 -6.07
CA LEU A 157 -10.96 19.47 -6.91
C LEU A 157 -11.34 18.91 -8.28
N SER A 158 -12.64 18.90 -8.60
CA SER A 158 -13.17 18.60 -9.93
C SER A 158 -12.69 17.26 -10.53
N GLY A 159 -12.74 16.18 -9.76
CA GLY A 159 -12.42 14.82 -10.23
C GLY A 159 -10.93 14.51 -10.40
N VAL A 160 -10.03 15.41 -9.97
CA VAL A 160 -8.59 15.17 -9.88
C VAL A 160 -8.20 15.16 -8.40
N GLU A 161 -7.58 14.07 -7.95
CA GLU A 161 -6.99 13.98 -6.60
C GLU A 161 -5.74 14.88 -6.52
N GLY A 162 -5.70 15.78 -5.54
CA GLY A 162 -4.56 16.67 -5.29
C GLY A 162 -4.79 18.13 -5.70
N SER A 163 -3.71 18.90 -5.72
CA SER A 163 -3.75 20.33 -6.02
C SER A 163 -2.63 20.75 -6.96
N ARG A 164 -2.92 21.70 -7.84
CA ARG A 164 -1.88 22.38 -8.62
C ARG A 164 -1.12 23.33 -7.71
N VAL A 165 0.16 23.03 -7.49
CA VAL A 165 1.03 23.76 -6.56
C VAL A 165 2.10 24.52 -7.32
N GLN A 166 2.29 25.79 -6.94
CA GLN A 166 3.36 26.64 -7.43
C GLN A 166 4.22 27.13 -6.27
N LEU A 167 5.50 26.78 -6.27
CA LEU A 167 6.50 27.28 -5.33
C LEU A 167 7.52 28.12 -6.12
N ARG A 168 7.57 29.42 -5.84
CA ARG A 168 8.39 30.39 -6.58
C ARG A 168 9.20 31.26 -5.64
N ILE A 169 10.37 31.70 -6.11
CA ILE A 169 11.30 32.55 -5.40
C ILE A 169 11.29 33.95 -6.01
N TYR A 170 11.32 34.97 -5.16
CA TYR A 170 11.29 36.38 -5.52
C TYR A 170 12.42 37.13 -4.82
N ASP A 171 12.95 38.15 -5.49
CA ASP A 171 13.85 39.13 -4.86
C ASP A 171 13.07 40.18 -4.03
N ILE A 172 13.78 41.13 -3.42
CA ILE A 172 13.18 42.20 -2.61
C ILE A 172 12.32 43.19 -3.42
N LEU A 173 12.52 43.25 -4.74
CA LEU A 173 11.75 44.08 -5.66
C LEU A 173 10.49 43.36 -6.16
N GLY A 174 10.34 42.07 -5.84
CA GLY A 174 9.22 41.23 -6.26
C GLY A 174 9.41 40.57 -7.63
N ASN A 175 10.61 40.61 -8.21
CA ASN A 175 10.91 39.88 -9.44
C ASN A 175 11.02 38.39 -9.15
N GLU A 176 10.39 37.55 -9.96
CA GLU A 176 10.57 36.10 -9.89
C GLU A 176 11.98 35.73 -10.34
N VAL A 177 12.76 35.09 -9.47
CA VAL A 177 14.14 34.68 -9.75
C VAL A 177 14.27 33.17 -9.96
N ALA A 178 13.30 32.38 -9.50
CA ALA A 178 13.23 30.94 -9.76
C ALA A 178 11.81 30.38 -9.56
N THR A 179 11.44 29.39 -10.37
CA THR A 179 10.29 28.52 -10.11
C THR A 179 10.81 27.15 -9.67
N LEU A 180 10.43 26.70 -8.47
CA LEU A 180 10.87 25.43 -7.89
C LEU A 180 9.87 24.30 -8.13
N VAL A 181 8.57 24.61 -8.14
CA VAL A 181 7.48 23.66 -8.37
C VAL A 181 6.39 24.38 -9.17
N ASN A 182 5.82 23.71 -10.17
CA ASN A 182 4.64 24.17 -10.93
C ASN A 182 3.89 22.98 -11.55
N GLU A 183 3.34 22.12 -10.69
CA GLU A 183 2.71 20.86 -11.11
C GLU A 183 1.57 20.44 -10.18
N TYR A 184 0.82 19.41 -10.57
CA TYR A 184 -0.16 18.78 -9.69
C TYR A 184 0.55 17.86 -8.70
N LYS A 185 0.23 18.01 -7.42
CA LYS A 185 0.78 17.21 -6.34
C LYS A 185 -0.37 16.60 -5.51
N PRO A 186 -0.29 15.30 -5.15
CA PRO A 186 -1.23 14.68 -4.23
C PRO A 186 -1.09 15.25 -2.82
N ALA A 187 -2.02 14.89 -1.92
CA ALA A 187 -1.91 15.22 -0.51
C ALA A 187 -0.64 14.62 0.10
N GLY A 188 0.01 15.36 1.00
CA GLY A 188 1.22 14.90 1.67
C GLY A 188 2.17 16.01 2.11
N MET A 189 3.27 15.59 2.73
CA MET A 189 4.39 16.42 3.15
C MET A 189 5.51 16.36 2.13
N TYR A 190 6.03 17.52 1.73
CA TYR A 190 7.07 17.65 0.72
C TYR A 190 8.29 18.39 1.25
N ASN A 191 9.46 17.82 0.99
CA ASN A 191 10.76 18.43 1.30
C ASN A 191 11.53 18.62 -0.01
N LEU A 192 11.92 19.85 -0.30
CA LEU A 192 12.71 20.18 -1.49
C LEU A 192 14.02 20.82 -1.07
N GLN A 193 15.13 20.24 -1.50
CA GLN A 193 16.44 20.89 -1.38
C GLN A 193 16.59 21.93 -2.49
N PHE A 194 16.99 23.14 -2.11
CA PHE A 194 17.19 24.26 -3.01
C PHE A 194 18.58 24.85 -2.82
N THR A 195 19.30 25.05 -3.93
CA THR A 195 20.68 25.56 -3.94
C THR A 195 20.77 26.82 -4.80
N MET A 196 21.29 27.91 -4.24
CA MET A 196 21.46 29.20 -4.91
C MET A 196 22.93 29.52 -5.19
N ASN A 197 23.40 29.16 -6.38
CA ASN A 197 24.80 29.40 -6.78
C ASN A 197 25.00 30.74 -7.51
N ASN A 198 24.00 31.20 -8.26
CA ASN A 198 24.12 32.32 -9.21
C ASN A 198 23.46 33.63 -8.74
N LEU A 199 23.12 33.72 -7.45
CA LEU A 199 22.51 34.91 -6.85
C LEU A 199 23.43 35.52 -5.78
N ALA A 200 23.23 36.81 -5.51
CA ALA A 200 24.01 37.57 -4.53
C ALA A 200 23.49 37.31 -3.11
N SER A 201 24.35 37.50 -2.10
CA SER A 201 23.91 37.49 -0.70
C SER A 201 22.81 38.52 -0.49
N GLY A 202 21.76 38.15 0.24
CA GLY A 202 20.61 39.04 0.40
C GLY A 202 19.34 38.37 0.91
N ILE A 203 18.27 39.17 0.94
CA ILE A 203 16.95 38.73 1.36
C ILE A 203 16.16 38.32 0.12
N TYR A 204 15.55 37.15 0.21
CA TYR A 204 14.66 36.60 -0.80
C TYR A 204 13.35 36.14 -0.16
N PHE A 205 12.31 36.02 -0.97
CA PHE A 205 11.02 35.53 -0.55
C PHE A 205 10.65 34.30 -1.36
N TYR A 206 10.02 33.31 -0.72
CA TYR A 206 9.47 32.15 -1.41
C TYR A 206 7.99 32.05 -1.11
N ARG A 207 7.20 31.79 -2.15
CA ARG A 207 5.74 31.78 -2.09
C ARG A 207 5.20 30.46 -2.60
N LEU A 208 4.36 29.83 -1.79
CA LEU A 208 3.54 28.68 -2.15
C LEU A 208 2.14 29.16 -2.53
N THR A 209 1.67 28.77 -3.71
CA THR A 209 0.31 29.04 -4.20
C THR A 209 -0.36 27.73 -4.59
N ALA A 210 -1.57 27.49 -4.08
CA ALA A 210 -2.39 26.32 -4.38
C ALA A 210 -3.88 26.69 -4.31
N GLY A 211 -4.52 26.87 -5.46
CA GLY A 211 -5.90 27.38 -5.51
C GLY A 211 -6.00 28.78 -4.86
N SER A 212 -6.85 28.91 -3.83
CA SER A 212 -7.01 30.14 -3.05
C SER A 212 -5.95 30.31 -1.95
N PHE A 213 -5.16 29.28 -1.65
CA PHE A 213 -4.11 29.35 -0.65
C PHE A 213 -2.86 30.05 -1.21
N VAL A 214 -2.39 31.07 -0.51
CA VAL A 214 -1.12 31.76 -0.79
C VAL A 214 -0.39 31.98 0.54
N GLN A 215 0.84 31.48 0.65
CA GLN A 215 1.70 31.78 1.80
C GLN A 215 3.09 32.15 1.32
N THR A 216 3.66 33.21 1.91
CA THR A 216 5.01 33.70 1.59
C THR A 216 5.88 33.66 2.85
N LYS A 217 7.15 33.28 2.69
CA LYS A 217 8.15 33.26 3.75
C LYS A 217 9.44 33.92 3.26
N LYS A 218 10.22 34.44 4.20
CA LYS A 218 11.50 35.12 3.94
C LYS A 218 12.65 34.14 4.14
N MET A 219 13.69 34.22 3.31
CA MET A 219 14.96 33.53 3.50
C MET A 219 16.14 34.48 3.27
N ILE A 220 17.29 34.15 3.86
CA ILE A 220 18.51 34.96 3.80
C ILE A 220 19.62 34.06 3.23
N LEU A 221 20.13 34.44 2.05
CA LEU A 221 21.30 33.82 1.45
C LEU A 221 22.56 34.51 1.96
N LEU A 222 23.50 33.74 2.49
CA LEU A 222 24.85 34.17 2.79
C LEU A 222 25.80 33.49 1.82
N LYS A 223 26.73 34.24 1.24
CA LYS A 223 27.94 33.72 0.61
C LYS A 223 29.14 34.07 1.47
#